data_AF-A0A4U6X703-F1
#
_entry.id   AF-A0A4U6X703-F1
#
_cell.length_a   1.000
_cell.length_b   1.000
_cell.length_c   1.000
_cell.angle_alpha   90.00
_cell.angle_beta   90.00
_cell.angle_gamma   90.00
#
_symmetry.space_group_name_H-M   'P 1'
#
loop_
_entity.id
_entity.type
_entity.pdbx_description
1 polymer ?
#
loop_
_entity_poly.entity_id
_entity_poly.type
_entity_poly.pdbx_seq_one_letter_code
_entity_poly.pdbx_strand_id
1 'polypeptide(L)'
;MRFHVTRKQRLVATIAISGGFFVAELVVGFRTKSLALIADAFHYSKQTTPDSKQEDIKREHRGRDLGMLGVMIHVIGDAINNVGIIVAAVVIWKGEGNGRFYADPGVSLFIALSIMGSAWPLCKRAGHILLESMPPDLSLDDIRAEITKVSAVESVADLRIWRIDQRTMLATAHVIVTDDSVNSFNSMAAAIGAGLRPYGIQSIALQPIRQRPVTPAAVGHESASDISEVSKAA
;
A
#
# COMPACT_ATOMS: atom_id res chain seq x y z
N MET A 1 -10.11 -26.76 31.53
CA MET A 1 -8.71 -27.02 31.14
C MET A 1 -8.36 -26.13 29.94
N ARG A 2 -7.42 -25.17 30.10
CA ARG A 2 -6.96 -24.29 28.99
C ARG A 2 -5.78 -24.97 28.29
N PHE A 3 -6.02 -25.60 27.15
CA PHE A 3 -4.97 -26.20 26.33
C PHE A 3 -4.01 -25.11 25.81
N HIS A 4 -2.81 -25.06 26.38
CA HIS A 4 -1.74 -24.17 25.92
C HIS A 4 -1.02 -24.83 24.74
N VAL A 5 -1.53 -24.58 23.53
CA VAL A 5 -0.87 -25.04 22.30
C VAL A 5 0.31 -24.11 22.01
N THR A 6 1.53 -24.64 22.11
CA THR A 6 2.75 -23.87 21.85
C THR A 6 2.85 -23.48 20.36
N ARG A 7 3.53 -22.37 20.04
CA ARG A 7 3.68 -21.89 18.65
C ARG A 7 4.26 -22.96 17.71
N LYS A 8 5.15 -23.82 18.24
CA LYS A 8 5.72 -24.96 17.52
C LYS A 8 4.67 -26.03 17.19
N GLN A 9 3.80 -26.39 18.15
CA GLN A 9 2.72 -27.36 17.92
C GLN A 9 1.66 -26.82 16.95
N ARG A 10 1.37 -25.52 16.99
CA ARG A 10 0.48 -24.87 16.02
C ARG A 10 1.06 -24.91 14.61
N LEU A 11 2.35 -24.60 14.46
CA LEU A 11 3.04 -24.65 13.18
C LEU A 11 3.09 -26.07 12.60
N VAL A 12 3.44 -27.05 13.43
CA VAL A 12 3.48 -28.48 13.03
C VAL A 12 2.08 -28.97 12.64
N ALA A 13 1.04 -28.57 13.36
CA ALA A 13 -0.34 -28.93 13.02
C ALA A 13 -0.76 -28.34 11.66
N THR A 14 -0.43 -27.08 11.38
CA THR A 14 -0.72 -26.46 10.07
C THR A 14 0.02 -27.17 8.94
N ILE A 15 1.31 -27.47 9.12
CA ILE A 15 2.10 -28.19 8.12
C ILE A 15 1.54 -29.59 7.88
N ALA A 16 1.15 -30.31 8.93
CA ALA A 16 0.58 -31.65 8.81
C ALA A 16 -0.77 -31.65 8.09
N ILE A 17 -1.64 -30.67 8.39
CA ILE A 17 -2.96 -30.55 7.75
C ILE A 17 -2.79 -30.19 6.26
N SER A 18 -1.98 -29.19 5.93
CA SER A 18 -1.73 -28.80 4.53
C SER A 18 -0.99 -29.89 3.74
N GLY A 19 -0.02 -30.57 4.35
CA GLY A 19 0.68 -31.70 3.72
C GLY A 19 -0.23 -32.90 3.46
N GLY A 20 -1.15 -33.20 4.38
CA GLY A 20 -2.16 -34.25 4.18
C GLY A 20 -3.12 -33.95 3.03
N PHE A 21 -3.56 -32.69 2.92
CA PHE A 21 -4.44 -32.24 1.83
C PHE A 21 -3.75 -32.32 0.47
N PHE A 22 -2.50 -31.87 0.38
CA PHE A 22 -1.66 -31.98 -0.82
C PHE A 22 -1.52 -33.44 -1.32
N VAL A 23 -1.25 -34.39 -0.41
CA VAL A 23 -1.13 -35.81 -0.79
C VAL A 23 -2.47 -36.36 -1.27
N ALA A 24 -3.57 -36.00 -0.62
CA ALA A 24 -4.90 -36.44 -1.03
C ALA A 24 -5.26 -35.92 -2.44
N GLU A 25 -5.03 -34.65 -2.72
CA GLU A 25 -5.29 -34.03 -4.03
C GLU A 25 -4.39 -34.60 -5.13
N LEU A 26 -3.11 -34.83 -4.83
CA LEU A 26 -2.16 -35.44 -5.76
C LEU A 26 -2.61 -36.86 -6.16
N VAL A 27 -2.98 -37.68 -5.18
CA VAL A 27 -3.44 -39.07 -5.40
C VAL A 27 -4.76 -39.10 -6.18
N VAL A 28 -5.71 -38.23 -5.83
CA VAL A 28 -6.99 -38.12 -6.54
C VAL A 28 -6.78 -37.61 -7.97
N GLY A 29 -5.87 -36.65 -8.17
CA GLY A 29 -5.52 -36.08 -9.47
C GLY A 29 -4.91 -37.09 -10.43
N PHE A 30 -3.99 -37.94 -9.96
CA PHE A 30 -3.43 -39.04 -10.76
C PHE A 30 -4.49 -40.11 -11.08
N ARG A 31 -5.42 -40.39 -10.15
CA ARG A 31 -6.48 -41.38 -10.36
C ARG A 31 -7.53 -40.92 -11.37
N THR A 32 -7.83 -39.62 -11.43
CA THR A 32 -8.81 -39.03 -12.37
C THR A 32 -8.17 -38.46 -13.65
N LYS A 33 -6.84 -38.51 -13.79
CA LYS A 33 -6.07 -37.86 -14.88
C LYS A 33 -6.41 -36.37 -15.04
N SER A 34 -6.77 -35.70 -13.95
CA SER A 34 -7.19 -34.30 -13.98
C SER A 34 -5.97 -33.39 -13.83
N LEU A 35 -5.60 -32.72 -14.93
CA LEU A 35 -4.48 -31.78 -14.98
C LEU A 35 -4.68 -30.58 -14.03
N ALA A 36 -5.94 -30.25 -13.70
CA ALA A 36 -6.30 -29.16 -12.80
C ALA A 36 -5.91 -29.44 -11.33
N LEU A 37 -6.12 -30.67 -10.86
CA LEU A 37 -5.72 -31.08 -9.49
C LEU A 37 -4.20 -31.17 -9.34
N ILE A 38 -3.51 -31.54 -10.41
CA ILE A 38 -2.04 -31.56 -10.44
C ILE A 38 -1.50 -30.11 -10.38
N ALA A 39 -2.11 -29.18 -11.11
CA ALA A 39 -1.73 -27.76 -11.07
C ALA A 39 -1.94 -27.11 -9.68
N ASP A 40 -3.03 -27.45 -8.99
CA ASP A 40 -3.35 -26.91 -7.67
C ASP A 40 -2.40 -27.44 -6.57
N ALA A 41 -2.01 -28.72 -6.66
CA ALA A 41 -1.00 -29.31 -5.77
C ALA A 41 0.36 -28.59 -5.86
N PHE A 42 0.80 -28.18 -7.05
CA PHE A 42 2.06 -27.45 -7.21
C PHE A 42 2.06 -26.06 -6.56
N HIS A 43 0.90 -25.43 -6.36
CA HIS A 43 0.80 -24.16 -5.64
C HIS A 43 1.15 -24.29 -4.15
N TYR A 44 0.84 -25.44 -3.53
CA TYR A 44 1.24 -25.75 -2.15
C TYR A 44 2.75 -26.00 -1.98
N SER A 45 3.40 -26.57 -3.01
CA SER A 45 4.84 -26.87 -2.95
C SER A 45 5.70 -25.61 -2.77
N LYS A 46 5.32 -24.48 -3.41
CA LYS A 46 6.05 -23.21 -3.29
C LYS A 46 6.04 -22.59 -1.90
N GLN A 47 5.12 -22.98 -1.01
CA GLN A 47 5.06 -22.46 0.37
C GLN A 47 5.89 -23.25 1.38
N THR A 48 6.46 -24.40 0.99
CA THR A 48 7.21 -25.28 1.91
C THR A 48 8.73 -25.12 1.86
N THR A 49 9.26 -24.27 0.98
CA THR A 49 10.70 -23.95 0.96
C THR A 49 10.98 -22.89 2.04
N PRO A 50 11.68 -23.23 3.14
CA PRO A 50 12.06 -22.22 4.12
C PRO A 50 13.14 -21.35 3.47
N ASP A 51 12.80 -20.11 3.13
CA ASP A 51 13.77 -19.12 2.69
C ASP A 51 14.67 -18.76 3.88
N SER A 52 15.77 -19.51 4.02
CA SER A 52 16.79 -19.30 5.01
C SER A 52 17.65 -18.11 4.58
N LYS A 53 17.17 -16.89 4.82
CA LYS A 53 17.95 -15.66 5.06
C LYS A 53 17.02 -14.44 5.11
N GLN A 54 16.53 -14.10 6.30
CA GLN A 54 16.27 -12.69 6.58
C GLN A 54 16.52 -12.39 8.06
N GLU A 55 17.43 -11.45 8.27
CA GLU A 55 17.94 -11.00 9.55
C GLU A 55 16.85 -10.41 10.45
N ASP A 56 17.17 -10.52 11.73
CA ASP A 56 16.43 -10.12 12.92
C ASP A 56 16.05 -8.62 12.87
N ILE A 57 14.79 -8.30 12.54
CA ILE A 57 14.18 -7.02 12.90
C ILE A 57 13.03 -7.30 13.84
N LYS A 58 13.28 -7.13 15.14
CA LYS A 58 12.23 -6.98 16.16
C LYS A 58 11.30 -5.82 15.79
N ARG A 59 10.20 -6.11 15.10
CA ARG A 59 9.06 -5.22 14.97
C ARG A 59 7.96 -5.68 15.91
N GLU A 60 7.78 -4.94 17.00
CA GLU A 60 6.62 -5.08 17.87
C GLU A 60 5.39 -4.48 17.16
N HIS A 61 4.74 -5.28 16.32
CA HIS A 61 3.50 -4.89 15.64
C HIS A 61 2.28 -5.28 16.50
N ARG A 62 1.82 -4.34 17.34
CA ARG A 62 0.53 -4.40 18.06
C ARG A 62 -0.53 -3.49 17.42
N GLY A 63 -0.70 -3.60 16.10
CA GLY A 63 -1.81 -3.01 15.36
C GLY A 63 -2.26 -3.97 14.28
N ARG A 64 -3.57 -4.14 14.06
CA ARG A 64 -4.14 -5.04 13.04
C ARG A 64 -3.51 -4.76 11.67
N ASP A 65 -2.57 -5.60 11.23
CA ASP A 65 -1.98 -5.55 9.90
C ASP A 65 -3.07 -5.74 8.84
N LEU A 66 -3.20 -4.81 7.88
CA LEU A 66 -4.11 -4.95 6.74
C LEU A 66 -3.82 -6.22 5.96
N GLY A 67 -2.55 -6.63 5.89
CA GLY A 67 -2.15 -7.90 5.30
C GLY A 67 -2.78 -9.08 6.04
N MET A 68 -2.65 -9.14 7.37
CA MET A 68 -3.21 -10.23 8.17
C MET A 68 -4.74 -10.26 8.16
N LEU A 69 -5.38 -9.08 8.22
CA LEU A 69 -6.83 -8.96 8.12
C LEU A 69 -7.33 -9.39 6.73
N GLY A 70 -6.59 -9.04 5.67
CA GLY A 70 -6.88 -9.48 4.30
C GLY A 70 -6.80 -10.99 4.15
N VAL A 71 -5.74 -11.62 4.66
CA VAL A 71 -5.59 -13.09 4.67
C VAL A 71 -6.73 -13.74 5.47
N MET A 72 -7.11 -13.20 6.63
CA MET A 72 -8.18 -13.77 7.44
C MET A 72 -9.55 -13.72 6.74
N ILE A 73 -9.90 -12.57 6.15
CA ILE A 73 -11.16 -12.40 5.41
C ILE A 73 -11.19 -13.32 4.18
N HIS A 74 -10.05 -13.47 3.49
CA HIS A 74 -9.91 -14.36 2.34
C HIS A 74 -10.15 -15.83 2.73
N VAL A 75 -9.46 -16.32 3.77
CA VAL A 75 -9.61 -17.72 4.24
C VAL A 75 -11.04 -18.03 4.70
N ILE A 76 -11.72 -17.08 5.36
CA ILE A 76 -13.13 -17.24 5.73
C ILE A 76 -14.02 -17.30 4.49
N GLY A 77 -13.75 -16.47 3.48
CA GLY A 77 -14.44 -16.49 2.20
C GLY A 77 -14.32 -17.84 1.49
N ASP A 78 -13.11 -18.41 1.45
CA ASP A 78 -12.85 -19.72 0.83
C ASP A 78 -13.57 -20.85 1.58
N ALA A 79 -13.59 -20.80 2.91
CA ALA A 79 -14.34 -21.78 3.71
C ALA A 79 -15.85 -21.74 3.41
N ILE A 80 -16.43 -20.54 3.27
CA ILE A 80 -17.84 -20.36 2.91
C ILE A 80 -18.12 -20.89 1.49
N ASN A 81 -17.24 -20.58 0.55
CA ASN A 81 -17.37 -21.03 -0.84
C ASN A 81 -17.32 -22.56 -0.94
N ASN A 82 -16.41 -23.22 -0.21
CA ASN A 82 -16.32 -24.68 -0.16
C ASN A 82 -17.60 -25.33 0.38
N VAL A 83 -18.19 -24.76 1.44
CA VAL A 83 -19.49 -25.22 1.96
C VAL A 83 -20.58 -25.05 0.90
N GLY A 84 -20.60 -23.92 0.18
CA GLY A 84 -21.54 -23.67 -0.91
C GLY A 84 -21.48 -24.74 -2.01
N ILE A 85 -20.28 -25.12 -2.44
CA ILE A 85 -20.06 -26.17 -3.45
C ILE A 85 -20.55 -27.53 -2.95
N ILE A 86 -20.25 -27.89 -1.70
CA ILE A 86 -20.70 -29.16 -1.11
C ILE A 86 -22.22 -29.22 -1.07
N VAL A 87 -22.89 -28.13 -0.67
CA VAL A 87 -24.35 -28.04 -0.67
C VAL A 87 -24.91 -28.18 -2.10
N ALA A 88 -24.31 -27.50 -3.08
CA ALA A 88 -24.69 -27.61 -4.49
C ALA A 88 -24.62 -29.07 -4.99
N ALA A 89 -23.51 -29.75 -4.70
CA ALA A 89 -23.29 -31.14 -5.09
C ALA A 89 -24.32 -32.09 -4.46
N VAL A 90 -24.67 -31.90 -3.18
CA VAL A 90 -25.72 -32.69 -2.50
C VAL A 90 -27.10 -32.44 -3.10
N VAL A 91 -27.43 -31.18 -3.40
CA VAL A 91 -28.71 -30.81 -4.04
C VAL A 91 -28.83 -31.42 -5.43
N ILE A 92 -27.75 -31.44 -6.22
CA ILE A 92 -27.73 -32.07 -7.54
C ILE A 92 -27.84 -33.60 -7.43
N TRP A 93 -27.14 -34.20 -6.47
CA TRP A 93 -27.11 -35.66 -6.29
C TRP A 93 -28.45 -36.23 -5.79
N LYS A 94 -29.08 -35.59 -4.80
CA LYS A 94 -30.32 -36.06 -4.18
C LYS A 94 -31.60 -35.39 -4.69
N GLY A 95 -31.49 -34.30 -5.43
CA GLY A 95 -32.67 -33.62 -5.97
C GLY A 95 -33.33 -34.48 -7.04
N GLU A 96 -34.65 -34.65 -6.99
CA GLU A 96 -35.41 -35.41 -7.99
C GLU A 96 -36.16 -34.52 -9.01
N GLY A 97 -36.19 -33.19 -8.81
CA GLY A 97 -36.84 -32.23 -9.72
C GLY A 97 -35.91 -31.55 -10.74
N ASN A 98 -36.49 -30.87 -11.74
CA ASN A 98 -35.76 -30.09 -12.76
C ASN A 98 -35.02 -28.87 -12.19
N GLY A 99 -35.43 -28.40 -11.00
CA GLY A 99 -34.79 -27.27 -10.30
C GLY A 99 -33.34 -27.52 -9.88
N ARG A 100 -32.91 -28.78 -9.80
CA ARG A 100 -31.57 -29.17 -9.32
C ARG A 100 -30.42 -28.62 -10.18
N PHE A 101 -30.65 -28.43 -11.48
CA PHE A 101 -29.63 -27.94 -12.41
C PHE A 101 -29.37 -26.44 -12.28
N TYR A 102 -30.27 -25.68 -11.62
CA TYR A 102 -30.06 -24.26 -11.32
C TYR A 102 -29.17 -24.04 -10.09
N ALA A 103 -28.91 -25.08 -9.29
CA ALA A 103 -28.04 -24.97 -8.11
C ALA A 103 -26.60 -24.60 -8.48
N ASP A 104 -26.07 -25.15 -9.58
CA ASP A 104 -24.69 -24.91 -10.02
C ASP A 104 -24.47 -23.46 -10.54
N PRO A 105 -25.30 -22.91 -11.44
CA PRO A 105 -25.22 -21.49 -11.79
C PRO A 105 -25.46 -20.53 -10.61
N GLY A 106 -26.37 -20.87 -9.70
CA GLY A 106 -26.69 -20.03 -8.53
C GLY A 106 -25.51 -19.94 -7.55
N VAL A 107 -24.90 -21.08 -7.23
CA VAL A 107 -23.74 -21.15 -6.33
C VAL A 107 -22.50 -20.54 -7.00
N SER A 108 -22.30 -20.76 -8.30
CA SER A 108 -21.22 -20.13 -9.06
C SER A 108 -21.33 -18.61 -9.06
N LEU A 109 -22.53 -18.06 -9.27
CA LEU A 109 -22.77 -16.61 -9.20
C LEU A 109 -22.52 -16.06 -7.80
N PHE A 110 -22.96 -16.78 -6.76
CA PHE A 110 -22.70 -16.40 -5.38
C PHE A 110 -21.20 -16.34 -5.06
N ILE A 111 -20.43 -17.37 -5.46
CA ILE A 111 -18.98 -17.42 -5.28
C ILE A 111 -18.31 -16.24 -6.01
N ALA A 112 -18.71 -15.98 -7.25
CA ALA A 112 -18.16 -14.86 -8.04
C ALA A 112 -18.36 -13.51 -7.35
N LEU A 113 -19.57 -13.25 -6.81
CA LEU A 113 -19.87 -12.03 -6.07
C LEU A 113 -19.09 -11.94 -4.75
N SER A 114 -18.94 -13.07 -4.05
CA SER A 114 -18.17 -13.16 -2.80
C SER A 114 -16.69 -12.81 -3.02
N ILE A 115 -16.06 -13.39 -4.05
CA ILE A 115 -14.68 -13.09 -4.43
C ILE A 115 -14.55 -11.61 -4.80
N MET A 116 -15.43 -11.10 -5.66
CA MET A 116 -15.42 -9.69 -6.07
C MET A 116 -15.52 -8.74 -4.87
N GLY A 117 -16.46 -9.00 -3.95
CA GLY A 117 -16.66 -8.19 -2.75
C GLY A 117 -15.45 -8.20 -1.82
N SER A 118 -14.75 -9.33 -1.71
CA SER A 118 -13.55 -9.45 -0.88
C SER A 118 -12.32 -8.77 -1.50
N ALA A 119 -12.18 -8.81 -2.84
CA ALA A 119 -11.05 -8.23 -3.55
C ALA A 119 -11.14 -6.70 -3.64
N TRP A 120 -12.35 -6.14 -3.77
CA TRP A 120 -12.58 -4.71 -3.91
C TRP A 120 -11.91 -3.82 -2.84
N PRO A 121 -12.11 -4.04 -1.52
CA PRO A 121 -11.48 -3.21 -0.50
C PRO A 121 -9.95 -3.35 -0.47
N LEU A 122 -9.41 -4.52 -0.83
CA LEU A 122 -7.97 -4.74 -0.93
C LEU A 122 -7.39 -3.93 -2.09
N CYS A 123 -7.99 -4.03 -3.28
CA CYS A 123 -7.61 -3.26 -4.45
C CYS A 123 -7.68 -1.75 -4.20
N LYS A 124 -8.76 -1.25 -3.58
CA LYS A 124 -8.89 0.18 -3.28
C LYS A 124 -7.80 0.68 -2.32
N ARG A 125 -7.48 -0.10 -1.28
CA ARG A 125 -6.44 0.25 -0.30
C ARG A 125 -5.05 0.20 -0.92
N ALA A 126 -4.73 -0.85 -1.68
CA ALA A 126 -3.47 -0.96 -2.41
C ALA A 126 -3.32 0.17 -3.42
N GLY A 127 -4.39 0.49 -4.17
CA GLY A 127 -4.43 1.62 -5.09
C GLY A 127 -4.14 2.95 -4.41
N HIS A 128 -4.71 3.22 -3.23
CA HIS A 128 -4.44 4.46 -2.49
C HIS A 128 -2.98 4.59 -2.03
N ILE A 129 -2.31 3.46 -1.76
CA ILE A 129 -0.87 3.46 -1.41
C ILE A 129 -0.04 3.67 -2.68
N LEU A 130 -0.34 2.94 -3.76
CA LEU A 130 0.39 2.99 -5.02
C LEU A 130 0.26 4.34 -5.75
N LEU A 131 -0.89 5.00 -5.59
CA LEU A 131 -1.13 6.35 -6.13
C LEU A 131 -0.53 7.45 -5.25
N GLU A 132 0.34 7.11 -4.29
CA GLU A 132 0.95 8.03 -3.33
C GLU A 132 -0.07 8.97 -2.68
N SER A 133 -1.29 8.49 -2.49
CA SER A 133 -2.40 9.36 -2.15
C SER A 133 -2.24 9.87 -0.73
N MET A 134 -2.34 11.19 -0.60
CA MET A 134 -2.21 11.91 0.66
C MET A 134 -3.24 11.40 1.69
N PRO A 135 -2.85 11.24 2.97
CA PRO A 135 -3.78 10.94 4.05
C PRO A 135 -4.95 11.94 4.09
N PRO A 136 -6.21 11.49 4.12
CA PRO A 136 -7.35 12.41 4.17
C PRO A 136 -7.54 13.10 5.54
N ASP A 137 -6.86 12.65 6.60
CA ASP A 137 -6.98 13.26 7.95
C ASP A 137 -5.90 14.32 8.25
N LEU A 138 -4.97 14.54 7.33
CA LEU A 138 -3.82 15.42 7.53
C LEU A 138 -4.04 16.70 6.75
N SER A 139 -4.03 17.86 7.42
CA SER A 139 -4.07 19.14 6.72
C SER A 139 -2.64 19.54 6.32
N LEU A 140 -2.45 19.92 5.04
CA LEU A 140 -1.16 20.44 4.58
C LEU A 140 -0.83 21.79 5.23
N ASP A 141 -1.87 22.55 5.59
CA ASP A 141 -1.73 23.88 6.15
C ASP A 141 -1.17 23.85 7.58
N ASP A 142 -1.60 22.90 8.41
CA ASP A 142 -1.05 22.75 9.77
C ASP A 142 0.44 22.35 9.73
N ILE A 143 0.81 21.47 8.79
CA ILE A 143 2.20 21.05 8.62
C ILE A 143 3.05 22.20 8.10
N ARG A 144 2.55 22.95 7.12
CA ARG A 144 3.25 24.14 6.62
C ARG A 144 3.46 25.16 7.74
N ALA A 145 2.43 25.42 8.55
CA ALA A 145 2.52 26.31 9.69
C ALA A 145 3.54 25.82 10.73
N GLU A 146 3.60 24.51 10.99
CA GLU A 146 4.58 23.92 11.91
C GLU A 146 6.02 24.08 11.40
N ILE A 147 6.26 23.86 10.11
CA ILE A 147 7.59 24.04 9.50
C ILE A 147 8.01 25.52 9.55
N THR A 148 7.09 26.46 9.31
CA THR A 148 7.35 27.91 9.34
C THR A 148 7.60 28.46 10.75
N LYS A 149 7.28 27.73 11.83
CA LYS A 149 7.65 28.15 13.20
C LYS A 149 9.15 28.18 13.44
N VAL A 150 9.92 27.44 12.65
CA VAL A 150 11.39 27.43 12.75
C VAL A 150 11.92 28.70 12.09
N SER A 151 12.51 29.61 12.88
CA SER A 151 12.92 30.95 12.45
C SER A 151 13.95 31.00 11.32
N ALA A 152 14.58 29.87 10.97
CA ALA A 152 15.50 29.74 9.85
C ALA A 152 14.78 29.50 8.50
N VAL A 153 13.47 29.26 8.52
CA VAL A 153 12.63 29.01 7.34
C VAL A 153 11.88 30.29 6.96
N GLU A 154 12.11 30.80 5.76
CA GLU A 154 11.37 31.94 5.23
C GLU A 154 10.02 31.49 4.66
N SER A 155 10.02 30.41 3.88
CA SER A 155 8.80 29.81 3.33
C SER A 155 9.02 28.38 2.86
N VAL A 156 7.91 27.63 2.70
CA VAL A 156 7.90 26.24 2.25
C VAL A 156 7.15 26.12 0.93
N ALA A 157 7.81 25.59 -0.09
CA ALA A 157 7.25 25.29 -1.40
C ALA A 157 7.15 23.77 -1.62
N ASP A 158 6.22 23.35 -2.47
CA ASP A 158 6.03 21.96 -2.93
C ASP A 158 6.11 20.88 -1.84
N LEU A 159 5.42 21.09 -0.70
CA LEU A 159 5.29 20.07 0.33
C LEU A 159 4.46 18.90 -0.22
N ARG A 160 5.07 17.71 -0.32
CA ARG A 160 4.38 16.47 -0.66
C ARG A 160 4.55 15.47 0.48
N ILE A 161 3.46 14.80 0.81
CA ILE A 161 3.41 13.82 1.87
C ILE A 161 2.77 12.57 1.32
N TRP A 162 3.45 11.44 1.46
CA TRP A 162 2.95 10.14 1.03
C TRP A 162 3.12 9.11 2.14
N ARG A 163 2.34 8.05 2.02
CA ARG A 163 2.32 6.96 3.00
C ARG A 163 3.03 5.74 2.42
N ILE A 164 4.06 5.25 3.12
CA ILE A 164 4.77 4.02 2.71
C ILE A 164 4.17 2.77 3.37
N ASP A 165 3.65 2.93 4.59
CA ASP A 165 2.95 1.88 5.33
C ASP A 165 1.83 2.53 6.15
N GLN A 166 0.90 1.74 6.67
CA GLN A 166 -0.27 2.22 7.39
C GLN A 166 -0.02 3.23 8.50
N ARG A 167 1.16 3.19 9.13
CA ARG A 167 1.52 4.08 10.25
C ARG A 167 2.65 5.06 9.92
N THR A 168 3.23 4.94 8.73
CA THR A 168 4.51 5.58 8.43
C THR A 168 4.35 6.47 7.23
N MET A 169 4.56 7.77 7.43
CA MET A 169 4.53 8.78 6.39
C MET A 169 5.92 9.31 6.12
N LEU A 170 6.14 9.61 4.84
CA LEU A 170 7.32 10.27 4.34
C LEU A 170 6.89 11.61 3.75
N ALA A 171 7.75 12.61 3.89
CA ALA A 171 7.50 13.93 3.33
C ALA A 171 8.71 14.40 2.51
N THR A 172 8.45 15.19 1.48
CA THR A 172 9.46 16.00 0.80
C THR A 172 8.99 17.45 0.79
N ALA A 173 9.92 18.38 0.97
CA ALA A 173 9.60 19.80 0.93
C ALA A 173 10.78 20.62 0.41
N HIS A 174 10.46 21.67 -0.33
CA HIS A 174 11.39 22.71 -0.68
C HIS A 174 11.32 23.83 0.36
N VAL A 175 12.45 24.14 0.99
CA VAL A 175 12.53 25.14 2.06
C VAL A 175 13.36 26.32 1.57
N ILE A 176 12.80 27.51 1.67
CA ILE A 176 13.51 28.76 1.39
C ILE A 176 14.21 29.19 2.68
N VAL A 177 15.53 29.31 2.63
CA VAL A 177 16.40 29.58 3.78
C VAL A 177 17.16 30.90 3.60
N THR A 178 17.36 31.61 4.70
CA THR A 178 18.02 32.93 4.72
C THR A 178 19.55 32.84 4.82
N ASP A 179 20.07 31.78 5.45
CA ASP A 179 21.50 31.54 5.66
C ASP A 179 22.00 30.36 4.82
N ASP A 180 23.26 30.44 4.40
CA ASP A 180 23.93 29.53 3.49
C ASP A 180 24.80 28.48 4.22
N SER A 181 24.85 28.57 5.55
CA SER A 181 25.69 27.68 6.34
C SER A 181 25.08 26.28 6.47
N VAL A 182 25.85 25.26 6.07
CA VAL A 182 25.45 23.84 6.15
C VAL A 182 25.11 23.42 7.58
N ASN A 183 25.82 23.98 8.58
CA ASN A 183 25.57 23.69 10.00
C ASN A 183 24.22 24.23 10.47
N SER A 184 23.86 25.46 10.07
CA SER A 184 22.54 26.03 10.36
C SER A 184 21.44 25.19 9.70
N PHE A 185 21.63 24.80 8.43
CA PHE A 185 20.69 23.93 7.72
C PHE A 185 20.47 22.59 8.42
N ASN A 186 21.53 21.90 8.85
CA ASN A 186 21.40 20.61 9.54
C ASN A 186 20.62 20.74 10.86
N SER A 187 20.87 21.81 11.63
CA SER A 187 20.15 22.05 12.88
C SER A 187 18.66 22.38 12.65
N MET A 188 18.36 23.17 11.61
CA MET A 188 17.00 23.47 11.18
C MET A 188 16.27 22.22 10.71
N ALA A 189 16.91 21.40 9.87
CA ALA A 189 16.34 20.15 9.37
C ALA A 189 16.01 19.17 10.51
N ALA A 190 16.89 19.08 11.52
CA ALA A 190 16.64 18.29 12.72
C ALA A 190 15.45 18.83 13.54
N ALA A 191 15.33 20.16 13.69
CA ALA A 191 14.22 20.79 14.40
C ALA A 191 12.87 20.54 13.69
N ILE A 192 12.82 20.72 12.36
CA ILE A 192 11.65 20.43 11.54
C ILE A 192 11.28 18.94 11.66
N GLY A 193 12.26 18.05 11.49
CA GLY A 193 12.04 16.61 11.60
C GLY A 193 11.52 16.18 12.97
N ALA A 194 11.90 16.87 14.06
CA ALA A 194 11.38 16.62 15.40
C ALA A 194 9.93 17.11 15.57
N GLY A 195 9.61 18.31 15.06
CA GLY A 195 8.27 18.90 15.12
C GLY A 195 7.20 18.14 14.34
N LEU A 196 7.61 17.39 13.30
CA LEU A 196 6.70 16.61 12.46
C LEU A 196 6.43 15.17 12.95
N ARG A 197 7.17 14.69 13.95
CA ARG A 197 6.95 13.33 14.52
C ARG A 197 5.55 13.13 15.12
N PRO A 198 4.96 14.10 15.85
CA PRO A 198 3.60 13.98 16.37
C PRO A 198 2.54 13.77 15.29
N TYR A 199 2.80 14.27 14.07
CA TYR A 199 1.94 14.10 12.90
C TYR A 199 2.11 12.75 12.18
N GLY A 200 3.01 11.88 12.66
CA GLY A 200 3.26 10.55 12.07
C GLY A 200 4.24 10.54 10.89
N ILE A 201 4.90 11.67 10.62
CA ILE A 201 5.96 11.78 9.60
C ILE A 201 7.26 11.30 10.22
N GLN A 202 7.76 10.16 9.75
CA GLN A 202 8.95 9.53 10.33
C GLN A 202 10.25 10.05 9.71
N SER A 203 10.21 10.40 8.43
CA SER A 203 11.35 10.95 7.70
C SER A 203 10.89 12.02 6.72
N ILE A 204 11.67 13.08 6.63
CA ILE A 204 11.44 14.21 5.71
C ILE A 204 12.70 14.48 4.90
N ALA A 205 12.55 14.59 3.58
CA ALA A 205 13.58 15.07 2.68
C ALA A 205 13.40 16.57 2.49
N LEU A 206 14.36 17.36 2.96
CA LEU A 206 14.34 18.81 2.82
C LEU A 206 15.36 19.23 1.78
N GLN A 207 14.91 19.96 0.77
CA GLN A 207 15.81 20.56 -0.22
C GLN A 207 15.80 22.09 -0.05
N PRO A 208 16.97 22.71 0.19
CA PRO A 208 17.07 24.16 0.30
C PRO A 208 16.93 24.81 -1.08
N ILE A 209 16.07 25.82 -1.20
CA ILE A 209 15.92 26.67 -2.38
C ILE A 209 16.32 28.10 -2.01
N ARG A 210 17.09 28.74 -2.89
CA ARG A 210 17.38 30.18 -2.81
C ARG A 210 16.21 30.95 -3.40
N GLN A 211 15.76 32.01 -2.74
CA GLN A 211 15.08 33.07 -3.50
C GLN A 211 16.11 33.66 -4.47
N ARG A 212 15.86 33.49 -5.78
CA ARG A 212 16.58 34.26 -6.79
C ARG A 212 16.15 35.71 -6.59
N PRO A 213 17.07 36.68 -6.51
CA PRO A 213 16.67 38.08 -6.50
C PRO A 213 15.81 38.33 -7.73
N VAL A 214 14.57 38.77 -7.53
CA VAL A 214 13.79 39.33 -8.63
C VAL A 214 14.47 40.64 -8.94
N THR A 215 15.45 40.64 -9.84
CA THR A 215 15.92 41.88 -10.46
C THR A 215 14.68 42.49 -11.09
N PRO A 216 14.18 43.66 -10.64
CA PRO A 216 13.18 44.37 -11.41
C PRO A 216 13.82 44.57 -12.77
N ALA A 217 13.26 43.96 -13.81
CA ALA A 217 13.69 44.20 -15.17
C ALA A 217 13.80 45.72 -15.29
N ALA A 218 15.02 46.19 -15.59
CA ALA A 218 15.25 47.58 -15.86
C ALA A 218 14.16 48.00 -16.84
N VAL A 219 13.25 48.87 -16.40
CA VAL A 219 12.38 49.62 -17.29
C VAL A 219 13.36 50.50 -18.06
N GLY A 220 13.90 49.95 -19.14
CA GLY A 220 14.67 50.69 -20.11
C GLY A 220 13.74 51.75 -20.64
N HIS A 221 14.04 53.00 -20.33
CA HIS A 221 13.64 54.12 -21.17
C HIS A 221 14.16 53.81 -22.58
N GLU A 222 13.32 53.25 -23.45
CA GLU A 222 13.54 53.31 -24.90
C GLU A 222 13.45 54.80 -25.28
N SER A 223 14.62 55.41 -25.43
CA SER A 223 14.79 56.74 -26.01
C SER A 223 14.31 56.68 -27.46
N ALA A 224 13.23 57.39 -27.75
CA ALA A 224 12.64 57.56 -29.08
C ALA A 224 13.49 58.46 -29.99
N SER A 225 14.76 58.10 -30.23
CA SER A 225 15.68 58.87 -31.10
C SER A 225 16.10 58.15 -32.38
N ASP A 226 15.89 56.84 -32.52
CA ASP A 226 16.43 56.06 -33.66
C ASP A 226 15.43 55.81 -34.80
N ILE A 227 14.20 56.32 -34.71
CA ILE A 227 13.14 56.05 -35.70
C ILE A 227 13.00 57.14 -36.79
N SER A 228 13.79 58.23 -36.77
CA SER A 228 13.68 59.28 -37.80
C SER A 228 14.71 59.21 -38.94
N GLU A 229 15.79 58.43 -38.83
CA GLU A 229 16.82 58.37 -39.89
C GLU A 229 16.55 57.35 -40.99
N VAL A 230 15.73 56.32 -40.73
CA VAL A 230 15.48 55.24 -41.72
C VAL A 230 14.38 55.61 -42.74
N SER A 231 13.53 56.60 -42.45
CA SER A 231 12.42 56.99 -43.35
C SER A 231 12.80 57.97 -44.46
N LYS A 232 14.06 58.41 -44.59
CA LYS A 232 14.50 59.34 -45.64
C LYS A 232 15.31 58.69 -46.77
N ALA A 233 15.44 57.37 -46.78
CA ALA A 233 16.22 56.64 -47.79
C ALA A 233 15.41 55.60 -48.59
N ALA A 234 14.10 55.82 -48.74
CA ALA A 234 13.23 55.05 -49.63
C ALA A 234 12.41 55.97 -50.54
#